data_AF-A0A2W2C697-F1
#
_entry.id   AF-A0A2W2C697-F1
#
_cell.length_a   1.000
_cell.length_b   1.000
_cell.length_c   1.000
_cell.angle_alpha   90.00
_cell.angle_beta   90.00
_cell.angle_gamma   90.00
#
_symmetry.space_group_name_H-M   'P 1'
#
loop_
_entity.id
_entity.type
_entity.pdbx_description
1 polymer ?
#
loop_
_entity_poly.entity_id
_entity_poly.type
_entity_poly.pdbx_seq_one_letter_code
_entity_poly.pdbx_strand_id
1 'polypeptide(L)' 'VGGGAGVGVSVEIVGWAGPWPVDERWWVPAEARRQARFQVRLADGSALLLAVEQGRWLLEAIYD' A
#
# COMPACT_ATOMS: atom_id res chain seq x y z
N VAL A 1 8.91 -20.01 -8.46
CA VAL A 1 8.75 -19.91 -6.99
C VAL A 1 7.79 -18.75 -6.75
N GLY A 2 6.50 -19.01 -6.60
CA GLY A 2 5.87 -19.23 -5.31
C GLY A 2 5.09 -17.96 -4.95
N GLY A 3 3.81 -17.91 -5.35
CA GLY A 3 2.90 -16.82 -5.03
C GLY A 3 1.49 -17.36 -5.14
N GLY A 4 1.14 -18.30 -4.26
CA GLY A 4 -0.24 -18.72 -4.13
C GLY A 4 -1.04 -17.48 -3.76
N ALA A 5 -1.94 -17.05 -4.64
CA ALA A 5 -2.99 -16.14 -4.25
C ALA A 5 -3.75 -16.85 -3.14
N GLY A 6 -3.52 -16.45 -1.88
CA GLY A 6 -4.29 -16.95 -0.77
C GLY A 6 -5.75 -16.73 -1.10
N VAL A 7 -6.59 -17.75 -0.88
CA VAL A 7 -8.04 -17.58 -0.96
C VAL A 7 -8.43 -16.69 0.22
N GLY A 8 -8.31 -15.39 0.02
CA GLY A 8 -8.69 -14.37 0.98
C GLY A 8 -10.17 -14.05 0.84
N VAL A 9 -10.80 -13.71 1.95
CA VAL A 9 -12.13 -13.09 1.92
C VAL A 9 -11.97 -11.70 1.31
N SER A 10 -12.77 -11.36 0.30
CA SER A 10 -12.82 -10.00 -0.24
C SER A 10 -13.59 -9.09 0.70
N VAL A 11 -12.99 -7.96 1.10
CA VAL A 11 -13.66 -6.92 1.89
C VAL A 11 -13.84 -5.68 1.04
N GLU A 12 -15.00 -5.03 1.15
CA GLU A 12 -15.30 -3.80 0.42
C GLU A 12 -14.45 -2.63 0.94
N ILE A 13 -13.92 -1.82 0.01
CA ILE A 13 -13.27 -0.55 0.33
C ILE A 13 -14.36 0.53 0.42
N VAL A 14 -14.54 1.10 1.62
CA VAL A 14 -15.57 2.12 1.86
C VAL A 14 -15.03 3.54 1.76
N GLY A 15 -13.71 3.71 1.68
CA GLY A 15 -13.08 5.00 1.50
C GLY A 15 -11.57 4.89 1.37
N TRP A 16 -10.94 5.94 0.84
CA TRP A 16 -9.50 6.01 0.74
C TRP A 16 -9.03 7.46 0.73
N ALA A 17 -7.77 7.67 1.13
CA ALA A 17 -7.07 8.95 1.07
C ALA A 17 -5.69 8.76 0.43
N GLY A 18 -5.26 9.75 -0.34
CA GLY A 18 -4.04 9.71 -1.18
C GLY A 18 -4.35 10.00 -2.65
N PRO A 19 -3.46 9.61 -3.61
CA PRO A 19 -2.10 9.10 -3.40
C PRO A 19 -1.15 10.17 -2.87
N TRP A 20 -0.45 9.90 -1.78
CA TRP A 20 0.64 10.78 -1.33
C TRP A 20 1.96 10.30 -1.91
N PRO A 21 2.60 11.06 -2.83
CA PRO A 21 3.91 10.72 -3.33
C PRO A 21 4.96 10.84 -2.21
N VAL A 22 5.82 9.84 -2.12
CA VAL A 22 6.94 9.76 -1.18
C VAL A 22 8.19 9.46 -1.98
N ASP A 23 9.14 10.40 -1.91
CA ASP A 23 10.48 10.22 -2.44
C ASP A 23 11.40 9.85 -1.26
N GLU A 24 11.75 8.57 -1.14
CA GLU A 24 12.70 8.08 -0.14
C GLU A 24 14.12 8.13 -0.71
N ARG A 25 15.09 8.45 0.17
CA ARG A 25 16.54 8.47 -0.15
C ARG A 25 16.89 9.22 -1.43
N TRP A 26 16.08 10.22 -1.79
CA TRP A 26 16.25 11.01 -3.01
C TRP A 26 17.62 11.70 -3.11
N TRP A 27 18.29 11.90 -1.97
CA TRP A 27 19.63 12.47 -1.86
C TRP A 27 20.76 11.48 -2.22
N VAL A 28 20.47 10.18 -2.36
CA VAL A 28 21.39 9.15 -2.87
C VAL A 28 20.80 8.58 -4.16
N PRO A 29 21.25 9.00 -5.36
CA PRO A 29 20.60 8.62 -6.61
C PRO A 29 20.46 7.11 -6.84
N ALA A 30 21.42 6.32 -6.35
CA ALA A 30 21.40 4.86 -6.46
C ALA A 30 20.37 4.18 -5.54
N GLU A 31 19.90 4.88 -4.51
CA GLU A 31 18.94 4.37 -3.52
C GLU A 31 17.60 5.12 -3.57
N ALA A 32 17.49 6.11 -4.46
CA ALA A 32 16.30 6.93 -4.62
C ALA A 32 15.11 6.05 -4.98
N ARG A 33 14.05 6.16 -4.19
CA ARG A 33 12.89 5.28 -4.26
C ARG A 33 11.63 6.12 -4.26
N ARG A 34 10.80 5.95 -5.27
CA ARG A 34 9.56 6.72 -5.44
C ARG A 34 8.37 5.80 -5.27
N GLN A 35 7.62 6.02 -4.21
CA GLN A 35 6.38 5.29 -3.94
C GLN A 35 5.23 6.26 -3.73
N ALA A 36 4.00 5.80 -3.91
CA ALA A 36 2.82 6.53 -3.46
C ALA A 36 2.13 5.76 -2.35
N ARG A 37 1.79 6.44 -1.25
CA ARG A 37 1.07 5.84 -0.12
C ARG A 37 -0.42 6.13 -0.22
N PHE A 38 -1.22 5.18 0.25
CA PHE A 38 -2.67 5.24 0.34
C PHE A 38 -3.10 4.78 1.71
N GLN A 39 -4.06 5.47 2.30
CA GLN A 39 -4.78 4.98 3.46
C GLN A 39 -6.15 4.53 2.99
N VAL A 40 -6.49 3.27 3.21
CA VAL A 40 -7.72 2.63 2.73
C VAL A 40 -8.55 2.23 3.95
N ARG A 41 -9.83 2.57 3.96
CA ARG A 41 -10.77 2.12 4.99
C ARG A 41 -11.64 0.99 4.41
N LEU A 42 -11.76 -0.09 5.16
CA LEU A 42 -12.54 -1.27 4.81
C LEU A 42 -13.91 -1.24 5.49
N ALA A 43 -14.88 -1.94 4.89
CA ALA A 43 -16.24 -2.06 5.41
C ALA A 43 -16.32 -2.77 6.76
N ASP A 44 -15.34 -3.61 7.07
CA ASP A 44 -15.25 -4.34 8.35
C ASP A 44 -14.80 -3.46 9.52
N GLY A 45 -14.44 -2.19 9.27
CA GLY A 45 -13.95 -1.25 10.27
C GLY A 45 -12.45 -1.01 10.20
N SER A 46 -11.70 -1.95 9.63
CA SER A 46 -10.23 -1.89 9.55
C SER A 46 -9.76 -0.80 8.60
N ALA A 47 -8.52 -0.35 8.77
CA ALA A 47 -7.83 0.53 7.84
C ALA A 47 -6.48 -0.08 7.41
N LEU A 48 -6.20 -0.03 6.11
CA LEU A 48 -4.93 -0.47 5.53
C LEU A 48 -4.09 0.74 5.15
N LEU A 49 -2.79 0.66 5.42
CA LEU A 49 -1.80 1.54 4.82
C LEU A 49 -1.13 0.78 3.67
N LEU A 50 -1.35 1.24 2.44
CA LEU A 50 -0.77 0.66 1.24
C LEU A 50 0.30 1.58 0.67
N ALA A 51 1.31 1.00 0.05
CA ALA A 51 2.27 1.69 -0.79
C ALA A 51 2.27 1.08 -2.18
N VAL A 52 2.36 1.91 -3.23
CA VAL A 52 2.62 1.46 -4.59
C VAL A 52 3.98 1.94 -5.03
N GLU A 53 4.79 1.02 -5.52
CA GLU A 53 6.14 1.30 -5.99
C GLU A 53 6.43 0.46 -7.23
N GLN A 54 6.89 1.09 -8.31
CA GLN A 54 7.17 0.41 -9.59
C GLN A 54 6.02 -0.50 -10.06
N GLY A 55 4.77 -0.06 -9.86
CA GLY A 55 3.55 -0.81 -10.21
C GLY A 55 3.22 -1.99 -9.29
N ARG A 56 3.96 -2.16 -8.19
CA ARG A 56 3.71 -3.20 -7.18
C ARG A 56 3.06 -2.60 -5.94
N TRP A 57 2.06 -3.28 -5.40
CA TRP A 57 1.41 -2.91 -4.16
C TRP A 57 2.07 -3.61 -2.97
N LEU A 58 2.31 -2.85 -1.92
CA LEU A 58 2.82 -3.30 -0.63
C LEU A 58 1.81 -2.93 0.45
N LEU A 59 1.57 -3.85 1.37
CA LEU A 59 0.80 -3.60 2.59
C LEU A 59 1.79 -3.23 3.69
N GLU A 60 1.79 -1.96 4.08
CA GLU A 60 2.70 -1.41 5.10
C GLU A 60 2.17 -1.67 6.51
N ALA A 61 0.85 -1.52 6.72
CA ALA A 61 0.21 -1.73 8.01
C ALA A 61 -1.29 -2.04 7.88
N ILE A 62 -1.84 -2.69 8.92
CA ILE A 62 -3.27 -2.90 9.14
C ILE A 62 -3.60 -2.31 10.51
N TYR A 63 -4.70 -1.58 10.59
CA TYR A 63 -5.30 -1.03 11.80
C TYR A 63 -6.72 -1.56 11.93
N ASP A 64 -7.18 -1.86 13.14
CA ASP A 64 -8.55 -2.29 13.46
C ASP A 64 -9.41 -1.16 14.05
#